data_AF-A0A0V8CZ39-F1
#
_entry.id   AF-A0A0V8CZ39-F1
#
_cell.length_a   1.000
_cell.length_b   1.000
_cell.length_c   1.000
_cell.angle_alpha   90.00
_cell.angle_beta   90.00
_cell.angle_gamma   90.00
#
_symmetry.space_group_name_H-M   'P 1'
#
loop_
_entity.id
_entity.type
_entity.pdbx_description
1 polymer ?
#
loop_
_entity_poly.entity_id
_entity_poly.type
_entity_poly.pdbx_seq_one_letter_code
_entity_poly.pdbx_strand_id
1 'polypeptide(L)'
;MNKVAYGTLICITVFSIFSLAGCGTSKKEALPKENPTDNLVAAKNSAKSALDFMYKGKTSGLSNFTTSTPDDIKQMFVKYFEDRVSQTSSSENDQANNYFLILGGEKHSYNEIFKGYADTYYDQIKTIGDAKITDIKLSENSQTANVTATFKPIDSSSELEPVEDARDKAFGGLDNRTIMRNSKSDNFLAINKMIQLKLYSVYYGDMGKIANKAPDDVKIKFSMTKSGDHYDVSAENLMILARFARNGIPPYSD
;
A
#
# COMPACT_ATOMS: atom_id res chain seq x y z
N MET A 1 44.61 12.06 -43.52
CA MET A 1 43.48 12.01 -44.47
C MET A 1 42.18 12.13 -43.68
N ASN A 2 41.41 13.20 -43.93
CA ASN A 2 39.93 13.32 -43.94
C ASN A 2 39.11 12.15 -43.35
N LYS A 3 38.07 12.33 -42.51
CA LYS A 3 37.01 13.36 -42.48
C LYS A 3 36.25 13.36 -41.13
N VAL A 4 35.45 14.41 -40.98
CA VAL A 4 34.64 14.90 -39.84
C VAL A 4 33.14 14.58 -40.03
N ALA A 5 32.36 14.45 -38.93
CA ALA A 5 30.92 14.85 -38.75
C ALA A 5 30.52 14.64 -37.26
N TYR A 6 30.28 15.63 -36.39
CA TYR A 6 29.19 16.61 -36.21
C TYR A 6 27.77 16.04 -36.04
N GLY A 7 27.17 16.31 -34.86
CA GLY A 7 25.75 16.14 -34.54
C GLY A 7 25.32 17.18 -33.50
N THR A 8 24.56 18.17 -33.96
CA THR A 8 24.43 19.53 -33.44
C THR A 8 23.32 19.72 -32.41
N LEU A 9 23.60 20.58 -31.42
CA LEU A 9 22.70 21.18 -30.44
C LEU A 9 21.69 22.12 -31.14
N ILE A 10 20.38 21.86 -31.01
CA ILE A 10 19.33 22.74 -31.55
C ILE A 10 18.87 23.69 -30.44
N CYS A 11 19.39 24.92 -30.49
CA CYS A 11 18.82 26.11 -29.87
C CYS A 11 17.78 26.69 -30.84
N ILE A 12 16.52 26.78 -30.43
CA ILE A 12 15.50 27.58 -31.12
C ILE A 12 15.22 28.81 -30.27
N THR A 13 15.78 29.94 -30.71
CA THR A 13 15.36 31.28 -30.33
C THR A 13 14.19 31.71 -31.22
N VAL A 14 13.11 32.23 -30.62
CA VAL A 14 12.10 33.01 -31.35
C VAL A 14 11.87 34.33 -30.62
N PHE A 15 12.37 35.38 -31.29
CA PHE A 15 11.87 36.73 -31.43
C PHE A 15 11.30 37.47 -30.20
N SER A 16 12.13 38.43 -29.77
CA SER A 16 11.77 39.71 -29.18
C SER A 16 10.85 40.54 -30.10
N ILE A 17 9.77 41.07 -29.53
CA ILE A 17 9.09 42.28 -30.01
C ILE A 17 9.29 43.35 -28.94
N PHE A 18 9.98 44.43 -29.32
CA PHE A 18 10.08 45.65 -28.53
C PHE A 18 8.72 46.36 -28.50
N SER A 19 8.34 46.86 -27.33
CA SER A 19 7.46 48.03 -27.21
C SER A 19 7.96 48.89 -26.07
N LEU A 20 8.17 50.16 -26.42
CA LEU A 20 8.74 51.25 -25.67
C LEU A 20 8.00 51.56 -24.36
N ALA A 21 8.80 52.05 -23.41
CA ALA A 21 8.51 53.15 -22.47
C ALA A 21 7.11 53.18 -21.81
N GLY A 22 7.07 52.67 -20.58
CA GLY A 22 6.17 53.13 -19.54
C GLY A 22 6.89 53.07 -18.20
N CYS A 23 7.33 54.22 -17.69
CA CYS A 23 7.68 54.37 -16.28
C CYS A 23 6.42 54.10 -15.45
N GLY A 24 6.23 52.86 -15.04
CA GLY A 24 5.23 52.45 -14.07
C GLY A 24 5.95 51.68 -12.97
N THR A 25 5.88 52.18 -11.74
CA THR A 25 6.28 51.48 -10.52
C THR A 25 5.53 50.15 -10.42
N SER A 26 6.07 49.10 -11.03
CA SER A 26 5.60 47.73 -10.82
C SER A 26 6.03 47.34 -9.41
N LYS A 27 5.11 47.45 -8.47
CA LYS A 27 5.13 46.61 -7.28
C LYS A 27 5.37 45.19 -7.79
N LYS A 28 6.51 44.59 -7.44
CA LYS A 28 6.60 43.13 -7.36
C LYS A 28 5.43 42.72 -6.48
N GLU A 29 4.40 42.12 -7.06
CA GLU A 29 3.47 41.32 -6.27
C GLU A 29 4.34 40.28 -5.57
N ALA A 30 4.57 40.52 -4.28
CA ALA A 30 5.09 39.48 -3.43
C ALA A 30 4.12 38.32 -3.55
N LEU A 31 4.63 37.15 -3.97
CA LEU A 31 3.89 35.89 -3.81
C LEU A 31 3.23 35.91 -2.43
N PRO A 32 1.92 35.61 -2.33
CA PRO A 32 1.23 35.66 -1.05
C PRO A 32 2.04 34.86 -0.05
N LYS A 33 2.47 35.51 1.03
CA LYS A 33 3.14 34.85 2.15
C LYS A 33 2.16 33.81 2.66
N GLU A 34 2.43 32.55 2.38
CA GLU A 34 1.60 31.45 2.88
C GLU A 34 1.52 31.55 4.40
N ASN A 35 0.30 31.45 4.92
CA ASN A 35 0.05 31.51 6.34
C ASN A 35 0.35 30.13 6.96
N PRO A 36 1.28 30.03 7.92
CA PRO A 36 1.59 28.76 8.59
C PRO A 36 0.37 28.08 9.23
N THR A 37 -0.63 28.87 9.64
CA THR A 37 -1.88 28.33 10.22
C THR A 37 -2.72 27.60 9.17
N ASP A 38 -2.87 28.15 7.97
CA ASP A 38 -3.66 27.54 6.90
C ASP A 38 -3.00 26.25 6.39
N ASN A 39 -1.66 26.28 6.25
CA ASN A 39 -0.86 25.11 5.91
C ASN A 39 -0.99 23.99 6.94
N LEU A 40 -1.06 24.32 8.24
CA LEU A 40 -1.24 23.33 9.30
C LEU A 40 -2.63 22.68 9.25
N VAL A 41 -3.67 23.47 8.96
CA VAL A 41 -5.04 22.97 8.77
C VAL A 41 -5.12 22.04 7.56
N ALA A 42 -4.53 22.45 6.43
CA ALA A 42 -4.45 21.62 5.22
C ALA A 42 -3.74 20.28 5.50
N ALA A 43 -2.55 20.32 6.12
CA ALA A 43 -1.81 19.11 6.50
C ALA A 43 -2.64 18.19 7.42
N LYS A 44 -3.35 18.75 8.40
CA LYS A 44 -4.21 17.96 9.30
C LYS A 44 -5.35 17.27 8.56
N ASN A 45 -5.98 17.95 7.61
CA ASN A 45 -7.08 17.41 6.81
C ASN A 45 -6.59 16.31 5.85
N SER A 46 -5.46 16.52 5.18
CA SER A 46 -4.80 15.52 4.33
C SER A 46 -4.41 14.28 5.12
N ALA A 47 -3.71 14.45 6.25
CA ALA A 47 -3.31 13.35 7.12
C ALA A 47 -4.52 12.55 7.63
N LYS A 48 -5.59 13.24 8.03
CA LYS A 48 -6.81 12.59 8.48
C LYS A 48 -7.46 11.79 7.35
N SER A 49 -7.50 12.35 6.14
CA SER A 49 -8.06 11.67 4.96
C SER A 49 -7.25 10.43 4.62
N ALA A 50 -5.92 10.50 4.68
CA ALA A 50 -5.03 9.37 4.46
C ALA A 50 -5.25 8.25 5.48
N LEU A 51 -5.32 8.57 6.78
CA LEU A 51 -5.57 7.59 7.84
C LEU A 51 -6.98 6.98 7.75
N ASP A 52 -8.00 7.79 7.45
CA ASP A 52 -9.37 7.31 7.27
C ASP A 52 -9.50 6.41 6.02
N PHE A 53 -8.79 6.72 4.93
CA PHE A 53 -8.72 5.85 3.77
C PHE A 53 -8.04 4.51 4.11
N MET A 54 -6.82 4.57 4.65
CA MET A 54 -6.01 3.39 4.95
C MET A 54 -6.68 2.47 5.97
N TYR A 55 -7.17 3.03 7.07
CA TYR A 55 -7.58 2.24 8.24
C TYR A 55 -9.08 2.09 8.41
N LYS A 56 -9.89 2.82 7.63
CA LYS A 56 -11.37 2.72 7.66
C LYS A 56 -11.97 2.52 6.27
N GLY A 57 -11.14 2.40 5.22
CA GLY A 57 -11.60 2.22 3.85
C GLY A 57 -12.37 3.41 3.27
N LYS A 58 -12.29 4.61 3.87
CA LYS A 58 -13.05 5.77 3.39
C LYS A 58 -12.43 6.35 2.13
N THR A 59 -13.15 6.24 1.01
CA THR A 59 -12.73 6.81 -0.27
C THR A 59 -13.08 8.30 -0.43
N SER A 60 -14.02 8.81 0.39
CA SER A 60 -14.33 10.23 0.45
C SER A 60 -13.11 11.03 0.94
N GLY A 61 -12.63 11.99 0.13
CA GLY A 61 -11.46 12.82 0.47
C GLY A 61 -10.12 12.24 0.01
N LEU A 62 -10.12 11.25 -0.88
CA LEU A 62 -8.90 10.70 -1.47
C LEU A 62 -8.03 11.78 -2.15
N SER A 63 -8.68 12.69 -2.88
CA SER A 63 -8.02 13.84 -3.54
C SER A 63 -7.36 14.82 -2.58
N ASN A 64 -7.56 14.68 -1.25
CA ASN A 64 -6.90 15.54 -0.27
C ASN A 64 -5.46 15.09 0.02
N PHE A 65 -5.04 13.91 -0.43
CA PHE A 65 -3.72 13.37 -0.09
C PHE A 65 -3.07 12.53 -1.18
N THR A 66 -3.74 12.28 -2.30
CA THR A 66 -3.16 11.52 -3.40
C THR A 66 -3.93 11.75 -4.70
N THR A 67 -3.22 11.59 -5.82
CA THR A 67 -3.78 11.54 -7.17
C THR A 67 -4.09 10.12 -7.63
N SER A 68 -3.67 9.11 -6.87
CA SER A 68 -3.93 7.69 -7.15
C SER A 68 -5.38 7.31 -6.87
N THR A 69 -5.90 6.34 -7.61
CA THR A 69 -7.20 5.74 -7.32
C THR A 69 -7.11 4.73 -6.16
N PRO A 70 -8.23 4.33 -5.54
CA PRO A 70 -8.22 3.26 -4.55
C PRO A 70 -7.63 1.94 -5.10
N ASP A 71 -7.90 1.64 -6.37
CA ASP A 71 -7.41 0.43 -7.02
C ASP A 71 -5.90 0.48 -7.28
N ASP A 72 -5.35 1.64 -7.67
CA ASP A 72 -3.90 1.82 -7.83
C ASP A 72 -3.17 1.55 -6.50
N ILE A 73 -3.72 2.10 -5.41
CA ILE A 73 -3.15 1.93 -4.08
C ILE A 73 -3.27 0.46 -3.63
N LYS A 74 -4.40 -0.20 -3.88
CA LYS A 74 -4.56 -1.63 -3.61
C LYS A 74 -3.57 -2.48 -4.41
N GLN A 75 -3.40 -2.21 -5.70
CA GLN A 75 -2.45 -2.93 -6.56
C GLN A 75 -1.01 -2.73 -6.11
N MET A 76 -0.65 -1.53 -5.64
CA MET A 76 0.66 -1.28 -5.04
C MET A 76 0.91 -2.19 -3.82
N PHE A 77 -0.09 -2.40 -2.95
CA PHE A 77 0.03 -3.34 -1.84
C PHE A 77 0.18 -4.79 -2.31
N VAL A 78 -0.67 -5.23 -3.23
CA VAL A 78 -0.60 -6.59 -3.80
C VAL A 78 0.78 -6.85 -4.38
N LYS A 79 1.28 -5.94 -5.22
CA LYS A 79 2.61 -6.03 -5.82
C LYS A 79 3.72 -6.07 -4.77
N TYR A 80 3.62 -5.27 -3.71
CA TYR A 80 4.60 -5.31 -2.63
C TYR A 80 4.67 -6.70 -1.95
N PHE A 81 3.52 -7.35 -1.74
CA PHE A 81 3.48 -8.71 -1.21
C PHE A 81 4.03 -9.72 -2.23
N GLU A 82 3.67 -9.58 -3.51
CA GLU A 82 4.19 -10.43 -4.61
C GLU A 82 5.72 -10.36 -4.69
N ASP A 83 6.29 -9.15 -4.66
CA ASP A 83 7.72 -8.92 -4.71
C ASP A 83 8.44 -9.51 -3.48
N ARG A 84 7.82 -9.44 -2.28
CA ARG A 84 8.40 -10.04 -1.06
C ARG A 84 8.44 -11.55 -1.14
N VAL A 85 7.34 -12.16 -1.53
CA VAL A 85 7.25 -13.62 -1.68
C VAL A 85 8.18 -14.11 -2.77
N SER A 86 8.30 -13.38 -3.88
CA SER A 86 9.24 -13.71 -4.95
C SER A 86 10.71 -13.61 -4.51
N GLN A 87 11.03 -12.77 -3.51
CA GLN A 87 12.40 -12.58 -2.99
C GLN A 87 12.80 -13.62 -1.93
N THR A 88 11.89 -14.02 -1.03
CA THR A 88 12.12 -15.14 -0.09
C THR A 88 12.30 -16.47 -0.81
N SER A 89 11.73 -16.55 -2.01
CA SER A 89 11.77 -17.69 -2.89
C SER A 89 12.94 -17.62 -3.87
N SER A 90 14.17 -17.72 -3.38
CA SER A 90 15.42 -17.60 -4.16
C SER A 90 15.62 -18.68 -5.25
N SER A 91 14.58 -19.44 -5.63
CA SER A 91 14.58 -20.43 -6.70
C SER A 91 13.31 -20.45 -7.58
N GLU A 92 12.36 -19.51 -7.43
CA GLU A 92 10.95 -19.73 -7.85
C GLU A 92 10.41 -18.98 -9.08
N ASN A 93 11.23 -18.37 -9.94
CA ASN A 93 10.69 -17.91 -11.22
C ASN A 93 10.14 -19.07 -12.09
N ASP A 94 10.59 -20.31 -11.84
CA ASP A 94 10.03 -21.54 -12.41
C ASP A 94 8.98 -22.23 -11.53
N GLN A 95 8.74 -21.81 -10.27
CA GLN A 95 7.89 -22.57 -9.33
C GLN A 95 6.52 -21.92 -9.06
N ALA A 96 6.39 -20.59 -9.04
CA ALA A 96 5.10 -19.91 -8.82
C ALA A 96 4.06 -20.24 -9.92
N ASN A 97 4.51 -20.55 -11.15
CA ASN A 97 3.61 -20.94 -12.26
C ASN A 97 3.29 -22.45 -12.31
N ASN A 98 4.01 -23.29 -11.55
CA ASN A 98 3.91 -24.75 -11.62
C ASN A 98 3.07 -25.36 -10.50
N TYR A 99 2.76 -24.60 -9.44
CA TYR A 99 1.90 -25.07 -8.35
C TYR A 99 0.44 -24.64 -8.51
N PHE A 100 -0.44 -25.60 -8.26
CA PHE A 100 -1.88 -25.39 -8.24
C PHE A 100 -2.49 -26.26 -7.15
N LEU A 101 -3.62 -25.82 -6.59
CA LEU A 101 -4.48 -26.68 -5.79
C LEU A 101 -5.63 -27.20 -6.66
N ILE A 102 -5.91 -28.51 -6.62
CA ILE A 102 -7.17 -29.03 -7.17
C ILE A 102 -8.18 -29.20 -6.04
N LEU A 103 -9.18 -28.32 -6.01
CA LEU A 103 -10.23 -28.26 -5.00
C LEU A 103 -11.58 -28.48 -5.66
N GLY A 104 -12.35 -29.49 -5.24
CA GLY A 104 -13.65 -29.77 -5.86
C GLY A 104 -13.62 -30.09 -7.37
N GLY A 105 -12.44 -30.41 -7.92
CA GLY A 105 -12.22 -30.61 -9.37
C GLY A 105 -11.75 -29.36 -10.12
N GLU A 106 -11.73 -28.19 -9.48
CA GLU A 106 -11.26 -26.94 -10.07
C GLU A 106 -9.78 -26.70 -9.74
N LYS A 107 -9.06 -26.13 -10.71
CA LYS A 107 -7.63 -25.82 -10.60
C LYS A 107 -7.46 -24.36 -10.15
N HIS A 108 -6.89 -24.15 -8.98
CA HIS A 108 -6.53 -22.83 -8.46
C HIS A 108 -5.02 -22.62 -8.54
N SER A 109 -4.59 -21.56 -9.21
CA SER A 109 -3.16 -21.25 -9.34
C SER A 109 -2.58 -20.63 -8.07
N TYR A 110 -1.26 -20.69 -7.91
CA TYR A 110 -0.57 -19.96 -6.85
C TYR A 110 -0.90 -18.46 -6.86
N ASN A 111 -0.80 -17.83 -8.03
CA ASN A 111 -1.05 -16.38 -8.18
C ASN A 111 -2.48 -16.00 -7.80
N GLU A 112 -3.47 -16.83 -8.14
CA GLU A 112 -4.87 -16.61 -7.75
C GLU A 112 -5.04 -16.69 -6.23
N ILE A 113 -4.50 -17.74 -5.60
CA ILE A 113 -4.56 -17.91 -4.14
C ILE A 113 -3.83 -16.76 -3.43
N PHE A 114 -2.66 -16.39 -3.94
CA PHE A 114 -1.85 -15.32 -3.39
C PHE A 114 -2.55 -13.97 -3.49
N LYS A 115 -3.15 -13.66 -4.64
CA LYS A 115 -3.93 -12.43 -4.83
C LYS A 115 -5.13 -12.38 -3.88
N GLY A 116 -5.84 -13.49 -3.71
CA GLY A 116 -6.93 -13.60 -2.73
C GLY A 116 -6.46 -13.30 -1.30
N TYR A 117 -5.28 -13.81 -0.94
CA TYR A 117 -4.65 -13.52 0.34
C TYR A 117 -4.28 -12.04 0.48
N ALA A 118 -3.57 -11.48 -0.49
CA ALA A 118 -3.11 -10.09 -0.44
C ALA A 118 -4.28 -9.09 -0.39
N ASP A 119 -5.34 -9.36 -1.15
CA ASP A 119 -6.58 -8.58 -1.12
C ASP A 119 -7.22 -8.61 0.27
N THR A 120 -7.40 -9.81 0.83
CA THR A 120 -7.98 -9.99 2.17
C THR A 120 -7.11 -9.33 3.24
N TYR A 121 -5.79 -9.49 3.13
CA TYR A 121 -4.82 -8.92 4.06
C TYR A 121 -4.87 -7.40 4.09
N TYR A 122 -5.03 -6.77 2.91
CA TYR A 122 -5.25 -5.33 2.77
C TYR A 122 -6.60 -4.91 3.33
N ASP A 123 -7.67 -5.67 3.09
CA ASP A 123 -8.99 -5.35 3.62
C ASP A 123 -9.04 -5.41 5.15
N GLN A 124 -8.29 -6.31 5.79
CA GLN A 124 -8.16 -6.31 7.25
C GLN A 124 -7.55 -5.02 7.80
N ILE A 125 -6.66 -4.33 7.08
CA ILE A 125 -6.10 -3.03 7.50
C ILE A 125 -7.21 -1.99 7.70
N LYS A 126 -8.27 -2.06 6.88
CA LYS A 126 -9.43 -1.15 6.93
C LYS A 126 -10.34 -1.38 8.15
N THR A 127 -9.99 -2.32 9.03
CA THR A 127 -10.69 -2.58 10.30
C THR A 127 -10.06 -1.84 11.49
N ILE A 128 -9.01 -1.03 11.28
CA ILE A 128 -8.34 -0.25 12.33
C ILE A 128 -9.14 1.06 12.57
N GLY A 129 -10.13 0.98 13.46
CA GLY A 129 -11.08 2.07 13.68
C GLY A 129 -10.57 3.26 14.49
N ASP A 130 -9.44 3.14 15.19
CA ASP A 130 -9.05 4.02 16.30
C ASP A 130 -7.84 4.92 16.02
N ALA A 131 -7.39 4.99 14.76
CA ALA A 131 -6.26 5.83 14.38
C ALA A 131 -6.51 7.33 14.62
N LYS A 132 -5.56 7.96 15.31
CA LYS A 132 -5.60 9.36 15.74
C LYS A 132 -4.27 10.05 15.47
N ILE A 133 -4.34 11.28 14.95
CA ILE A 133 -3.17 12.15 14.81
C ILE A 133 -2.83 12.70 16.20
N THR A 134 -1.59 12.53 16.63
CA THR A 134 -1.09 13.07 17.91
C THR A 134 -0.21 14.30 17.73
N ASP A 135 0.46 14.44 16.59
CA ASP A 135 1.35 15.58 16.32
C ASP A 135 1.49 15.81 14.80
N ILE A 136 1.65 17.08 14.40
CA ILE A 136 2.00 17.48 13.03
C ILE A 136 3.02 18.61 13.09
N LYS A 137 4.16 18.43 12.41
CA LYS A 137 5.21 19.44 12.30
C LYS A 137 5.46 19.79 10.84
N LEU A 138 5.26 21.07 10.51
CA LEU A 138 5.63 21.61 9.20
C LEU A 138 7.13 21.92 9.14
N SER A 139 7.74 21.74 7.97
CA SER A 139 9.05 22.30 7.67
C SER A 139 9.02 23.83 7.69
N GLU A 140 10.17 24.48 7.83
CA GLU A 140 10.26 25.96 7.87
C GLU A 140 9.63 26.63 6.64
N ASN A 141 9.75 25.99 5.47
CA ASN A 141 9.16 26.45 4.22
C ASN A 141 7.75 25.88 3.94
N SER A 142 7.16 25.17 4.91
CA SER A 142 5.86 24.49 4.81
C SER A 142 5.71 23.47 3.66
N GLN A 143 6.79 23.09 2.97
CA GLN A 143 6.73 22.13 1.87
C GLN A 143 6.55 20.69 2.32
N THR A 144 6.88 20.38 3.57
CA THR A 144 6.75 19.04 4.14
C THR A 144 6.01 19.09 5.46
N ALA A 145 5.09 18.16 5.66
CA ALA A 145 4.43 17.92 6.93
C ALA A 145 4.83 16.55 7.47
N ASN A 146 5.37 16.51 8.68
CA ASN A 146 5.69 15.28 9.40
C ASN A 146 4.57 14.97 10.38
N VAL A 147 3.87 13.86 10.15
CA VAL A 147 2.70 13.44 10.93
C VAL A 147 3.11 12.33 11.88
N THR A 148 2.64 12.43 13.13
CA THR A 148 2.68 11.32 14.08
C THR A 148 1.25 10.90 14.40
N ALA A 149 0.96 9.60 14.28
CA ALA A 149 -0.33 9.03 14.60
C ALA A 149 -0.19 7.84 15.55
N THR A 150 -1.25 7.54 16.29
CA THR A 150 -1.36 6.37 17.16
C THR A 150 -2.64 5.58 16.86
N PHE A 151 -2.56 4.26 16.98
CA PHE A 151 -3.67 3.33 16.77
C PHE A 151 -3.36 1.96 17.40
N LYS A 152 -4.36 1.11 17.56
CA LYS A 152 -4.14 -0.30 17.90
C LYS A 152 -3.95 -1.13 16.63
N PRO A 153 -2.75 -1.69 16.39
CA PRO A 153 -2.53 -2.52 15.22
C PRO A 153 -3.29 -3.85 15.37
N ILE A 154 -3.40 -4.58 14.27
CA ILE A 154 -3.79 -5.99 14.28
C ILE A 154 -2.71 -6.80 14.99
N ASP A 155 -3.14 -7.75 15.82
CA ASP A 155 -2.25 -8.72 16.43
C ASP A 155 -1.92 -9.83 15.41
N SER A 156 -0.71 -9.81 14.83
CA SER A 156 -0.29 -10.82 13.85
C SER A 156 -0.33 -12.24 14.43
N SER A 157 -0.12 -12.42 15.74
CA SER A 157 -0.14 -13.74 16.35
C SER A 157 -1.55 -14.34 16.38
N SER A 158 -2.56 -13.49 16.56
CA SER A 158 -3.96 -13.89 16.51
C SER A 158 -4.41 -14.35 15.12
N GLU A 159 -3.68 -13.97 14.06
CA GLU A 159 -3.99 -14.38 12.69
C GLU A 159 -3.49 -15.80 12.37
N LEU A 160 -2.68 -16.41 13.24
CA LEU A 160 -2.14 -17.77 13.08
C LEU A 160 -3.07 -18.86 13.62
N GLU A 161 -3.91 -18.56 14.62
CA GLU A 161 -4.59 -19.58 15.43
C GLU A 161 -6.05 -19.92 15.04
N PRO A 162 -6.84 -19.09 14.31
CA PRO A 162 -8.23 -19.44 14.00
C PRO A 162 -8.53 -19.79 12.53
N VAL A 163 -7.52 -19.96 11.67
CA VAL A 163 -7.74 -20.32 10.25
C VAL A 163 -8.27 -21.74 10.01
N GLU A 164 -8.20 -22.63 11.01
CA GLU A 164 -8.69 -24.02 10.87
C GLU A 164 -10.20 -24.11 10.68
N ASP A 165 -11.00 -23.22 11.28
CA ASP A 165 -12.45 -23.17 11.12
C ASP A 165 -12.87 -22.90 9.65
N ALA A 166 -11.99 -22.27 8.87
CA ALA A 166 -12.22 -22.02 7.45
C ALA A 166 -11.96 -23.26 6.58
N ARG A 167 -11.39 -24.34 7.13
CA ARG A 167 -10.92 -25.50 6.36
C ARG A 167 -12.04 -26.18 5.58
N ASP A 168 -13.18 -26.43 6.23
CA ASP A 168 -14.31 -27.09 5.57
C ASP A 168 -14.89 -26.22 4.46
N LYS A 169 -14.94 -24.89 4.67
CA LYS A 169 -15.40 -23.96 3.64
C LYS A 169 -14.40 -23.82 2.49
N ALA A 170 -13.10 -23.83 2.78
CA ALA A 170 -12.03 -23.68 1.79
C ALA A 170 -11.82 -24.94 0.95
N PHE A 171 -11.99 -26.12 1.54
CA PHE A 171 -11.54 -27.39 0.93
C PHE A 171 -12.58 -28.51 0.96
N GLY A 172 -13.78 -28.29 1.48
CA GLY A 172 -14.84 -29.31 1.50
C GLY A 172 -14.48 -30.55 2.32
N GLY A 173 -13.75 -30.39 3.43
CA GLY A 173 -13.33 -31.48 4.31
C GLY A 173 -12.12 -32.29 3.81
N LEU A 174 -11.46 -31.88 2.71
CA LEU A 174 -10.26 -32.54 2.23
C LEU A 174 -9.08 -32.36 3.21
N ASP A 175 -8.36 -33.44 3.50
CA ASP A 175 -7.10 -33.40 4.26
C ASP A 175 -5.92 -32.95 3.37
N ASN A 176 -4.81 -32.50 3.97
CA ASN A 176 -3.66 -32.00 3.20
C ASN A 176 -3.09 -33.08 2.26
N ARG A 177 -3.12 -34.36 2.66
CA ARG A 177 -2.64 -35.48 1.84
C ARG A 177 -3.47 -35.66 0.57
N THR A 178 -4.79 -35.54 0.68
CA THR A 178 -5.69 -35.62 -0.47
C THR A 178 -5.51 -34.42 -1.39
N ILE A 179 -5.38 -33.21 -0.83
CA ILE A 179 -5.09 -32.00 -1.60
C ILE A 179 -3.78 -32.16 -2.39
N MET A 180 -2.70 -32.60 -1.75
CA MET A 180 -1.41 -32.83 -2.41
C MET A 180 -1.50 -33.86 -3.53
N ARG A 181 -2.14 -35.01 -3.26
CA ARG A 181 -2.32 -36.07 -4.26
C ARG A 181 -3.10 -35.57 -5.48
N ASN A 182 -4.20 -34.85 -5.26
CA ASN A 182 -5.01 -34.30 -6.34
C ASN A 182 -4.24 -33.23 -7.14
N SER A 183 -3.42 -32.45 -6.45
CA SER A 183 -2.59 -31.39 -7.02
C SER A 183 -1.33 -31.90 -7.73
N LYS A 184 -1.07 -33.22 -7.67
CA LYS A 184 0.09 -33.88 -8.32
C LYS A 184 1.43 -33.20 -8.02
N SER A 185 1.59 -32.67 -6.81
CA SER A 185 2.81 -31.99 -6.36
C SER A 185 3.47 -32.79 -5.24
N ASP A 186 4.77 -32.99 -5.35
CA ASP A 186 5.64 -33.57 -4.32
C ASP A 186 6.23 -32.49 -3.38
N ASN A 187 6.10 -31.20 -3.73
CA ASN A 187 6.55 -30.10 -2.88
C ASN A 187 5.53 -29.79 -1.76
N PHE A 188 5.71 -30.50 -0.64
CA PHE A 188 4.90 -30.34 0.59
C PHE A 188 4.88 -28.91 1.12
N LEU A 189 6.02 -28.21 1.09
CA LEU A 189 6.14 -26.86 1.64
C LEU A 189 5.31 -25.86 0.82
N ALA A 190 5.43 -25.90 -0.51
CA ALA A 190 4.68 -25.02 -1.40
C ALA A 190 3.16 -25.24 -1.27
N ILE A 191 2.71 -26.51 -1.28
CA ILE A 191 1.28 -26.83 -1.14
C ILE A 191 0.74 -26.39 0.23
N ASN A 192 1.47 -26.61 1.32
CA ASN A 192 1.02 -26.14 2.64
C ASN A 192 0.95 -24.62 2.74
N LYS A 193 1.90 -23.90 2.15
CA LYS A 193 1.86 -22.43 2.07
C LYS A 193 0.60 -21.98 1.30
N MET A 194 0.32 -22.57 0.15
CA MET A 194 -0.91 -22.28 -0.61
C MET A 194 -2.18 -22.59 0.20
N ILE A 195 -2.21 -23.70 0.94
CA ILE A 195 -3.31 -24.05 1.83
C ILE A 195 -3.50 -22.96 2.90
N GLN A 196 -2.43 -22.51 3.56
CA GLN A 196 -2.49 -21.47 4.59
C GLN A 196 -2.99 -20.12 4.02
N LEU A 197 -2.46 -19.70 2.87
CA LEU A 197 -2.89 -18.48 2.18
C LEU A 197 -4.37 -18.53 1.80
N LYS A 198 -4.84 -19.68 1.29
CA LYS A 198 -6.26 -19.89 0.96
C LYS A 198 -7.14 -19.88 2.21
N LEU A 199 -6.72 -20.54 3.29
CA LEU A 199 -7.44 -20.53 4.58
C LEU A 199 -7.60 -19.12 5.12
N TYR A 200 -6.52 -18.32 5.12
CA TYR A 200 -6.56 -16.93 5.55
C TYR A 200 -7.59 -16.13 4.75
N SER A 201 -7.54 -16.26 3.43
CA SER A 201 -8.47 -15.57 2.51
C SER A 201 -9.92 -15.94 2.77
N VAL A 202 -10.20 -17.22 3.02
CA VAL A 202 -11.56 -17.69 3.32
C VAL A 202 -12.01 -17.23 4.72
N TYR A 203 -11.15 -17.32 5.73
CA TYR A 203 -11.49 -16.95 7.10
C TYR A 203 -11.75 -15.46 7.26
N TYR A 204 -10.84 -14.61 6.78
CA TYR A 204 -10.93 -13.16 6.93
C TYR A 204 -11.70 -12.48 5.80
N GLY A 205 -11.74 -13.06 4.61
CA GLY A 205 -12.48 -12.55 3.46
C GLY A 205 -13.89 -13.13 3.40
N ASP A 206 -14.02 -14.38 2.98
CA ASP A 206 -15.33 -15.01 2.69
C ASP A 206 -16.21 -15.20 3.93
N MET A 207 -15.61 -15.41 5.11
CA MET A 207 -16.33 -15.55 6.38
C MET A 207 -16.45 -14.21 7.13
N GLY A 208 -15.82 -13.14 6.64
CA GLY A 208 -15.92 -11.79 7.19
C GLY A 208 -15.42 -11.68 8.64
N LYS A 209 -14.51 -12.56 9.07
CA LYS A 209 -13.90 -12.46 10.40
C LYS A 209 -13.02 -11.21 10.46
N ILE A 210 -12.87 -10.67 11.66
CA ILE A 210 -12.03 -9.48 11.92
C ILE A 210 -10.90 -9.91 12.84
N ALA A 211 -9.66 -9.62 12.44
CA ALA A 211 -8.50 -9.95 13.25
C ALA A 211 -8.48 -9.17 14.56
N ASN A 212 -8.00 -9.82 15.63
CA ASN A 212 -7.91 -9.17 16.94
C ASN A 212 -6.92 -8.01 16.89
N LYS A 213 -7.14 -7.02 17.75
CA LYS A 213 -6.20 -5.92 17.91
C LYS A 213 -5.17 -6.26 18.99
N ALA A 214 -3.96 -5.79 18.80
CA ALA A 214 -2.92 -5.84 19.81
C ALA A 214 -3.36 -5.10 21.08
N PRO A 215 -2.85 -5.49 22.26
CA PRO A 215 -3.22 -4.85 23.52
C PRO A 215 -2.81 -3.36 23.55
N ASP A 216 -1.65 -3.05 22.98
CA ASP A 216 -1.00 -1.75 23.06
C ASP A 216 -1.12 -0.92 21.77
N ASP A 217 -1.21 0.40 21.95
CA ASP A 217 -1.16 1.36 20.85
C ASP A 217 0.28 1.43 20.29
N VAL A 218 0.39 1.55 18.97
CA VAL A 218 1.66 1.87 18.30
C VAL A 218 1.68 3.31 17.84
N LYS A 219 2.88 3.89 17.75
CA LYS A 219 3.11 5.21 17.18
C LYS A 219 3.76 5.06 15.81
N ILE A 220 3.14 5.63 14.79
CA ILE A 220 3.69 5.72 13.44
C ILE A 220 4.04 7.16 13.10
N LYS A 221 5.09 7.32 12.29
CA LYS A 221 5.48 8.59 11.68
C LYS A 221 5.51 8.45 10.17
N PHE A 222 4.97 9.42 9.46
CA PHE A 222 5.04 9.50 8.00
C PHE A 222 5.11 10.96 7.56
N SER A 223 5.67 11.18 6.37
CA SER A 223 5.79 12.51 5.78
C SER A 223 4.77 12.71 4.65
N MET A 224 4.42 13.97 4.43
CA MET A 224 3.58 14.41 3.31
C MET A 224 4.22 15.63 2.65
N THR A 225 4.05 15.77 1.34
CA THR A 225 4.62 16.87 0.56
C THR A 225 3.50 17.79 0.09
N LYS A 226 3.69 19.10 0.21
CA LYS A 226 2.70 20.06 -0.22
C LYS A 226 2.44 19.95 -1.73
N SER A 227 1.16 19.96 -2.10
CA SER A 227 0.67 19.86 -3.48
C SER A 227 -0.53 20.81 -3.61
N GLY A 228 -0.28 22.02 -4.12
CA GLY A 228 -1.31 23.07 -4.16
C GLY A 228 -1.82 23.45 -2.77
N ASP A 229 -3.10 23.19 -2.52
CA ASP A 229 -3.84 23.51 -1.29
C ASP A 229 -3.88 22.37 -0.25
N HIS A 230 -3.24 21.24 -0.54
CA HIS A 230 -3.21 20.06 0.32
C HIS A 230 -1.80 19.45 0.41
N TYR A 231 -1.69 18.33 1.12
CA TYR A 231 -0.45 17.60 1.30
C TYR A 231 -0.60 16.16 0.83
N ASP A 232 0.20 15.76 -0.16
CA ASP A 232 0.22 14.43 -0.73
C ASP A 232 1.04 13.45 0.10
N VAL A 233 0.55 12.23 0.24
CA VAL A 233 1.25 11.09 0.83
C VAL A 233 1.81 10.25 -0.30
N SER A 234 3.14 10.03 -0.28
CA SER A 234 3.78 9.17 -1.27
C SER A 234 3.39 7.70 -1.12
N ALA A 235 3.52 6.94 -2.21
CA ALA A 235 3.40 5.48 -2.22
C ALA A 235 4.21 4.81 -1.09
N GLU A 236 5.45 5.26 -0.87
CA GLU A 236 6.31 4.76 0.19
C GLU A 236 5.70 4.99 1.59
N ASN A 237 5.16 6.17 1.86
CA ASN A 237 4.53 6.47 3.15
C ASN A 237 3.21 5.70 3.34
N LEU A 238 2.44 5.46 2.27
CA LEU A 238 1.28 4.56 2.32
C LEU A 238 1.70 3.11 2.64
N MET A 239 2.82 2.65 2.09
CA MET A 239 3.41 1.35 2.43
C MET A 239 3.86 1.27 3.88
N ILE A 240 4.44 2.34 4.43
CA ILE A 240 4.79 2.41 5.86
C ILE A 240 3.52 2.26 6.71
N LEU A 241 2.45 2.99 6.39
CA LEU A 241 1.16 2.87 7.09
C LEU A 241 0.63 1.43 7.09
N ALA A 242 0.61 0.76 5.94
CA ALA A 242 0.15 -0.64 5.90
C ALA A 242 1.04 -1.62 6.65
N ARG A 243 2.38 -1.42 6.65
CA ARG A 243 3.30 -2.29 7.39
C ARG A 243 3.08 -2.21 8.89
N PHE A 244 2.88 -1.02 9.42
CA PHE A 244 2.62 -0.81 10.86
C PHE A 244 1.18 -1.15 11.27
N ALA A 245 0.30 -1.50 10.32
CA ALA A 245 -1.04 -1.98 10.62
C ALA A 245 -1.05 -3.25 11.48
N ARG A 246 0.10 -3.93 11.62
CA ARG A 246 0.30 -5.14 12.43
C ARG A 246 1.49 -4.99 13.37
N ASN A 247 1.42 -5.63 14.54
CA ASN A 247 2.48 -5.64 15.56
C ASN A 247 3.58 -6.71 15.33
N GLY A 248 3.73 -7.22 14.11
CA GLY A 248 4.68 -8.28 13.77
C GLY A 248 4.87 -8.46 12.27
N ILE A 249 5.60 -9.51 11.88
CA ILE A 249 5.73 -9.91 10.47
C ILE A 249 4.36 -10.39 9.97
N PRO A 250 3.95 -10.09 8.72
CA PRO A 250 2.77 -10.71 8.12
C PRO A 250 2.86 -12.24 8.29
N PRO A 251 1.81 -12.92 8.79
CA PRO A 251 1.81 -14.37 8.81
C PRO A 251 2.05 -14.90 7.38
N TYR A 252 2.88 -15.93 7.26
CA TYR A 252 3.16 -16.63 6.00
C TYR A 252 3.94 -15.82 4.92
N SER A 253 4.57 -14.70 5.28
CA SER A 253 5.45 -13.93 4.36
C SER A 253 6.91 -14.36 4.31
N ASP A 254 7.26 -15.43 5.03
CA ASP A 254 8.60 -16.04 5.02
C ASP A 254 8.67 -17.22 4.03
#